data_AF-A4EYJ5-F1
#
_entry.id   AF-A4EYJ5-F1
#
_cell.length_a   1.000
_cell.length_b   1.000
_cell.length_c   1.000
_cell.angle_alpha   90.00
_cell.angle_beta   90.00
_cell.angle_gamma   90.00
#
_symmetry.space_group_name_H-M   'P 1'
#
loop_
_entity.id
_entity.type
_entity.pdbx_description
1 polymer ?
#
loop_
_entity_poly.entity_id
_entity_poly.type
_entity_poly.pdbx_seq_one_letter_code
_entity_poly.pdbx_strand_id
1 'polypeptide(L)'
;MKSSRLLSILMRLQTRGQKTAEQLAQELEVSLRTIHRDIDQLSYAGVPVNAEPGRNGGYKLLDGYQKRLTGLDAEEASSLLLSGFGPALHDLGRRKPRTGPN
;
A
#
# COMPACT_ATOMS: atom_id res chain seq x y z
N MET A 1 -14.47 3.48 13.55
CA MET A 1 -13.84 2.28 12.94
C MET A 1 -13.96 2.26 11.40
N LYS A 2 -13.68 3.40 10.75
CA LYS A 2 -13.69 3.56 9.28
C LYS A 2 -12.27 3.83 8.78
N SER A 3 -11.59 4.77 9.44
CA SER A 3 -10.19 5.13 9.18
C SER A 3 -9.23 3.94 9.30
N SER A 4 -9.45 3.06 10.30
CA SER A 4 -8.68 1.83 10.47
C SER A 4 -8.82 0.87 9.28
N ARG A 5 -10.02 0.78 8.69
CA ARG A 5 -10.27 -0.08 7.53
C ARG A 5 -9.71 0.52 6.23
N LEU A 6 -9.85 1.83 6.03
CA LEU A 6 -9.23 2.51 4.88
C LEU A 6 -7.72 2.33 4.88
N LEU A 7 -7.07 2.50 6.03
CA LEU A 7 -5.63 2.24 6.19
C LEU A 7 -5.30 0.76 5.93
N SER A 8 -6.14 -0.16 6.41
CA SER A 8 -5.98 -1.60 6.20
C SER A 8 -6.07 -2.02 4.73
N ILE A 9 -6.97 -1.39 3.95
CA ILE A 9 -7.05 -1.57 2.49
C ILE A 9 -5.76 -1.05 1.84
N LEU A 10 -5.33 0.15 2.22
CA LEU A 10 -4.16 0.80 1.63
C LEU A 10 -2.89 -0.02 1.84
N MET A 11 -2.65 -0.51 3.05
CA MET A 11 -1.51 -1.39 3.37
C MET A 11 -1.55 -2.70 2.57
N ARG A 12 -2.72 -3.31 2.38
CA ARG A 12 -2.88 -4.54 1.59
C ARG A 12 -2.55 -4.32 0.11
N LEU A 13 -3.00 -3.20 -0.46
CA LEU A 13 -2.70 -2.84 -1.84
C LEU A 13 -1.21 -2.56 -2.06
N GLN A 14 -0.51 -2.04 -1.05
CA GLN A 14 0.94 -1.83 -1.11
C GLN A 14 1.77 -3.11 -1.10
N THR A 15 1.41 -4.09 -0.25
CA THR A 15 2.25 -5.29 -0.07
C THR A 15 2.13 -6.28 -1.23
N ARG A 16 0.95 -6.37 -1.87
CA ARG A 16 0.65 -7.42 -2.87
C ARG A 16 0.33 -6.90 -4.26
N GLY A 17 0.37 -5.58 -4.47
CA GLY A 17 0.23 -4.92 -5.77
C GLY A 17 -1.20 -4.89 -6.31
N GLN A 18 -1.92 -6.01 -6.31
CA GLN A 18 -3.27 -6.14 -6.87
C GLN A 18 -4.14 -7.07 -6.03
N LYS A 19 -5.39 -6.65 -5.76
CA LYS A 19 -6.39 -7.42 -5.01
C LYS A 19 -7.78 -7.24 -5.60
N THR A 20 -8.56 -8.31 -5.71
CA THR A 20 -9.97 -8.19 -6.11
C THR A 20 -10.82 -7.61 -4.99
N ALA A 21 -12.02 -7.12 -5.32
CA ALA A 21 -12.97 -6.63 -4.33
C ALA A 21 -13.41 -7.75 -3.36
N GLU A 22 -13.58 -8.97 -3.87
CA GLU A 22 -13.94 -10.18 -3.12
C GLU A 22 -12.84 -10.58 -2.14
N GLN A 23 -11.58 -10.53 -2.57
CA GLN A 23 -10.44 -10.83 -1.69
C GLN A 23 -10.36 -9.83 -0.54
N LEU A 24 -10.50 -8.54 -0.83
CA LEU A 24 -10.52 -7.51 0.22
C LEU A 24 -11.72 -7.68 1.15
N ALA A 25 -12.89 -8.01 0.62
CA ALA A 25 -14.10 -8.25 1.40
C ALA A 25 -13.92 -9.42 2.37
N GLN A 26 -13.36 -10.53 1.89
CA GLN A 26 -13.09 -11.71 2.70
C GLN A 26 -12.02 -11.44 3.78
N GLU A 27 -10.91 -10.79 3.41
CA GLU A 27 -9.80 -10.49 4.33
C GLU A 27 -10.11 -9.42 5.39
N LEU A 28 -11.13 -8.59 5.14
CA LEU A 28 -11.57 -7.54 6.05
C LEU A 28 -12.91 -7.88 6.71
N GLU A 29 -13.49 -9.03 6.40
CA GLU A 29 -14.78 -9.51 6.92
C GLU A 29 -15.91 -8.49 6.72
N VAL A 30 -15.97 -7.91 5.52
CA VAL A 30 -16.99 -6.93 5.14
C VAL A 30 -17.66 -7.31 3.82
N SER A 31 -18.79 -6.67 3.52
CA SER A 31 -19.45 -6.85 2.23
C SER A 31 -18.67 -6.22 1.07
N LEU A 32 -18.85 -6.78 -0.14
CA LEU A 32 -18.39 -6.17 -1.41
C LEU A 32 -18.81 -4.70 -1.53
N ARG A 33 -20.07 -4.38 -1.22
CA ARG A 33 -20.58 -2.99 -1.21
C ARG A 33 -19.77 -2.07 -0.30
N THR A 34 -19.28 -2.59 0.83
CA THR A 34 -18.42 -1.82 1.74
C THR A 34 -17.05 -1.57 1.13
N ILE A 35 -16.46 -2.58 0.47
CA ILE A 35 -15.19 -2.40 -0.26
C ILE A 35 -15.31 -1.35 -1.34
N HIS A 36 -16.33 -1.43 -2.21
CA HIS A 36 -16.54 -0.41 -3.26
C HIS A 36 -16.63 0.99 -2.66
N ARG A 37 -17.45 1.18 -1.62
CA ARG A 37 -17.59 2.47 -0.94
C ARG A 37 -16.29 2.96 -0.31
N ASP A 38 -15.49 2.06 0.24
CA ASP A 38 -14.23 2.39 0.89
C ASP A 38 -13.14 2.73 -0.16
N ILE A 39 -13.14 2.08 -1.33
CA ILE A 39 -12.30 2.46 -2.49
C ILE A 39 -12.69 3.84 -3.04
N ASP A 40 -13.99 4.13 -3.14
CA ASP A 40 -14.46 5.47 -3.54
C ASP A 40 -13.99 6.54 -2.56
N GLN A 41 -13.97 6.23 -1.26
CA GLN A 41 -13.48 7.15 -0.24
C GLN A 41 -11.98 7.37 -0.28
N LEU A 42 -11.21 6.31 -0.57
CA LEU A 42 -9.76 6.45 -0.81
C LEU A 42 -9.52 7.36 -2.02
N SER A 43 -10.27 7.16 -3.10
CA SER A 43 -10.20 7.99 -4.30
C SER A 43 -10.56 9.45 -4.01
N TYR A 44 -11.63 9.68 -3.25
CA TYR A 44 -12.04 11.03 -2.80
C TYR A 44 -10.98 11.70 -1.91
N ALA A 45 -10.24 10.90 -1.12
CA ALA A 45 -9.13 11.38 -0.30
C ALA A 45 -7.82 11.60 -1.10
N GLY A 46 -7.86 11.47 -2.43
CA GLY A 46 -6.69 11.69 -3.29
C GLY A 46 -5.76 10.49 -3.40
N VAL A 47 -6.16 9.31 -2.91
CA VAL A 47 -5.39 8.07 -3.08
C VAL A 47 -5.63 7.54 -4.50
N PRO A 48 -4.58 7.42 -5.35
CA PRO A 48 -4.74 7.01 -6.74
C PRO A 48 -4.87 5.49 -6.82
N VAL A 49 -6.08 4.99 -6.56
CA VAL A 49 -6.44 3.58 -6.74
C VAL A 49 -6.92 3.39 -8.18
N ASN A 50 -6.32 2.45 -8.91
CA ASN A 50 -6.77 2.03 -10.23
C ASN A 50 -7.60 0.74 -10.12
N ALA A 51 -8.67 0.65 -10.89
CA ALA A 51 -9.50 -0.55 -11.00
C ALA A 51 -9.27 -1.18 -12.38
N GLU A 52 -8.75 -2.40 -12.41
CA GLU A 52 -8.61 -3.18 -13.64
C GLU A 52 -9.81 -4.11 -13.81
N PRO A 53 -10.58 -4.01 -14.91
CA PRO A 53 -11.68 -4.94 -15.17
C PRO A 53 -11.18 -6.31 -15.65
N GLY A 54 -11.98 -7.35 -15.44
CA GLY A 54 -11.73 -8.70 -15.96
C GLY A 54 -11.55 -9.78 -14.87
N ARG A 55 -11.36 -11.04 -15.30
CA ARG A 55 -11.32 -12.23 -14.43
C ARG A 55 -10.14 -12.25 -13.44
N ASN A 56 -9.04 -11.59 -13.81
CA ASN A 56 -7.86 -11.35 -12.98
C ASN A 56 -7.73 -9.86 -12.60
N GLY A 57 -8.81 -9.10 -12.79
CA GLY A 57 -8.86 -7.68 -12.48
C GLY A 57 -8.84 -7.42 -10.97
N GLY A 58 -8.87 -6.15 -10.58
CA GLY A 58 -8.89 -5.76 -9.17
C GLY A 58 -8.41 -4.35 -8.93
N TYR A 59 -8.25 -4.01 -7.67
CA TYR A 59 -7.71 -2.73 -7.23
C TYR A 59 -6.21 -2.83 -7.08
N LYS A 60 -5.52 -1.81 -7.59
CA LYS A 60 -4.09 -1.59 -7.39
C LYS A 60 -3.83 -0.12 -7.11
N LEU A 61 -2.74 0.18 -6.41
CA LEU A 61 -2.26 1.56 -6.33
C LEU A 61 -1.50 1.88 -7.61
N LEU A 62 -1.64 3.11 -8.10
CA LEU A 62 -0.87 3.59 -9.25
C LEU A 62 0.64 3.50 -8.96
N ASP A 63 1.42 3.04 -9.93
CA ASP A 63 2.86 2.87 -9.80
C ASP A 63 3.52 4.15 -9.28
N GLY A 64 4.39 4.01 -8.28
CA GLY A 64 5.05 5.14 -7.62
C GLY A 64 4.26 5.82 -6.50
N TYR A 65 2.97 5.52 -6.30
CA TYR A 65 2.26 5.97 -5.08
C TYR A 65 2.82 5.30 -3.82
N GLN A 66 3.27 4.05 -3.92
CA GLN A 66 3.97 3.36 -2.83
C GLN A 66 5.22 4.13 -2.37
N LYS A 67 6.00 4.68 -3.32
CA LYS A 67 7.21 5.49 -3.04
C LYS A 67 6.87 6.79 -2.30
N ARG A 68 5.79 7.47 -2.72
CA ARG A 68 5.28 8.66 -2.03
C ARG A 68 4.77 8.38 -0.62
N LEU A 69 4.10 7.26 -0.38
CA LEU A 69 3.63 6.95 0.99
C LEU A 69 4.79 6.57 1.92
N THR A 70 5.83 5.92 1.42
CA THR A 70 7.07 5.71 2.18
C THR A 70 7.91 6.99 2.33
N GLY A 71 7.44 8.12 1.75
CA GLY A 71 8.03 9.45 1.90
C GLY A 71 9.33 9.67 1.14
N LEU A 72 9.68 8.79 0.20
CA LEU A 72 10.96 8.83 -0.52
C LEU A 72 10.76 8.50 -1.99
N ASP A 73 10.91 9.49 -2.85
CA ASP A 73 11.09 9.28 -4.28
C ASP A 73 12.54 8.86 -4.62
N ALA A 74 12.80 8.54 -5.89
CA ALA A 74 14.13 8.06 -6.32
C ALA A 74 15.20 9.16 -6.32
N GLU A 75 14.82 10.40 -6.60
CA GLU A 75 15.70 11.57 -6.58
C GLU A 75 16.01 11.99 -5.13
N GLU A 76 15.01 11.96 -4.25
CA GLU A 76 15.14 12.16 -2.81
C GLU A 76 16.01 11.08 -2.17
N ALA A 77 15.82 9.80 -2.54
CA ALA A 77 16.66 8.70 -2.07
C ALA A 77 18.12 8.86 -2.55
N SER A 78 18.32 9.30 -3.79
CA SER A 78 19.65 9.58 -4.34
C SER A 78 20.30 10.78 -3.64
N SER A 79 19.52 11.82 -3.36
CA SER A 79 19.96 13.01 -2.62
C SER A 79 20.37 12.66 -1.19
N LEU A 80 19.61 11.81 -0.50
CA LEU A 80 19.97 11.33 0.84
C LEU A 80 21.19 10.41 0.86
N LEU A 81 21.38 9.60 -0.20
CA LEU A 81 22.57 8.78 -0.37
C LEU A 81 23.82 9.66 -0.49
N LEU A 82 23.73 10.74 -1.27
CA LEU A 82 24.81 11.71 -1.48
C LEU A 82 25.02 12.64 -0.28
N SER A 83 24.00 12.90 0.54
CA SER A 83 24.10 13.74 1.73
C SER A 83 24.76 13.05 2.94
N GLY A 84 25.23 11.81 2.80
CA GLY A 84 25.93 11.07 3.86
C GLY A 84 25.04 10.20 4.75
N PHE A 85 23.71 10.15 4.53
CA PHE A 85 22.80 9.22 5.23
C PHE A 85 22.79 7.81 4.62
N GLY A 86 23.60 7.55 3.60
CA GLY A 86 23.73 6.26 2.91
C GLY A 86 23.85 5.03 3.81
N PRO A 87 24.73 5.02 4.84
CA PRO A 87 24.86 3.87 5.75
C PRO A 87 23.57 3.58 6.53
N ALA A 88 22.85 4.61 6.99
CA ALA A 88 21.59 4.45 7.71
C ALA A 88 20.45 3.98 6.79
N LEU A 89 20.44 4.41 5.53
CA LEU A 89 19.48 3.95 4.51
C LEU A 89 19.70 2.48 4.12
N HIS A 90 20.95 2.03 4.03
CA HIS A 90 21.29 0.62 3.78
C HIS A 90 20.70 -0.31 4.85
N ASP A 91 20.63 0.14 6.10
CA ASP A 91 20.05 -0.62 7.20
C ASP A 91 18.51 -0.57 7.23
N LEU A 92 17.89 0.45 6.64
CA LEU A 92 16.44 0.66 6.65
C LEU A 92 15.64 -0.37 5.80
N GLY A 93 16.31 -1.14 4.95
CA GLY A 93 15.72 -2.27 4.21
C GLY A 93 16.05 -3.65 4.81
N ARG A 94 16.92 -3.71 5.83
CA ARG A 94 17.43 -4.96 6.42
C ARG A 94 16.69 -5.40 7.69
N ARG A 95 15.51 -4.86 7.99
CA ARG A 95 14.63 -5.45 9.01
C ARG A 95 14.07 -6.77 8.51
N LYS A 96 14.87 -7.82 8.65
CA LYS A 96 14.41 -9.21 8.71
C LYS A 96 13.25 -9.23 9.73
N PRO A 97 12.10 -9.85 9.43
CA PRO A 97 11.07 -10.03 10.44
C PRO A 97 11.72 -10.66 11.66
N ARG A 98 11.44 -10.12 12.85
CA ARG A 98 11.83 -10.74 14.11
C ARG A 98 11.14 -12.11 14.18
N THR A 99 11.74 -13.13 13.58
CA THR A 99 11.53 -14.52 13.98
C THR A 99 12.18 -14.66 15.35
N GLY A 100 11.40 -14.36 16.39
CA GLY A 100 11.70 -14.81 17.74
C GLY A 100 11.16 -16.24 17.91
N PRO A 101 11.92 -17.15 18.54
CA PRO A 101 11.44 -18.49 18.84
C PRO A 101 10.58 -18.48 20.12
N ASN A 102 9.53 -19.31 20.07
CA ASN A 102 8.73 -19.86 21.17
C ASN A 102 7.95 -18.87 22.06
#